data_AF-A0A965BBL2-F1
#
_entry.id   AF-A0A965BBL2-F1
#
_cell.length_a   1.000
_cell.length_b   1.000
_cell.length_c   1.000
_cell.angle_alpha   90.00
_cell.angle_beta   90.00
_cell.angle_gamma   90.00
#
_symmetry.space_group_name_H-M   'P 1'
#
loop_
_entity.id
_entity.type
_entity.pdbx_description
1 polymer ?
#
loop_
_entity_poly.entity_id
_entity_poly.type
_entity_poly.pdbx_seq_one_letter_code
_entity_poly.pdbx_strand_id
1 'polypeptide(L)'
;GSVFVPFDASLAPGPGHAVPPMFWAFLNATTVFPGGWLHDVGLPLTPVAEVIVSKGPETGRRILVQAFQRTILTFDPLNPSDYQVECANVGTDFVRSGGVERRAGS
;
A
#
# COMPACT_ATOMS: atom_id res chain seq x y z
N GLY A 1 12.99 9.87 -7.15
CA GLY A 1 12.58 10.46 -5.86
C GLY A 1 11.09 10.30 -5.68
N SER A 2 10.57 10.45 -4.46
CA SER A 2 9.12 10.41 -4.20
C SER A 2 8.38 11.50 -4.98
N VAL A 3 7.12 11.25 -5.33
CA VAL A 3 6.26 12.20 -6.07
C VAL A 3 5.18 12.74 -5.15
N PHE A 4 5.08 14.05 -5.00
CA PHE A 4 4.02 14.69 -4.20
C PHE A 4 2.76 14.90 -5.04
N VAL A 5 1.62 14.38 -4.58
CA VAL A 5 0.32 14.53 -5.24
C VAL A 5 -0.53 15.54 -4.45
N PRO A 6 -0.70 16.79 -4.91
CA PRO A 6 -1.22 17.92 -4.11
C PRO A 6 -2.76 18.01 -4.08
N PHE A 7 -3.47 16.88 -4.08
CA PHE A 7 -4.93 16.84 -4.10
C PHE A 7 -5.46 16.02 -2.92
N ASP A 8 -6.54 16.47 -2.30
CA ASP A 8 -7.31 15.65 -1.36
C ASP A 8 -8.27 14.71 -2.09
N ALA A 9 -8.92 13.79 -1.37
CA ALA A 9 -9.82 12.79 -1.94
C ALA A 9 -11.02 13.37 -2.74
N SER A 10 -11.28 14.67 -2.66
CA SER A 10 -12.30 15.39 -3.43
C SER A 10 -11.76 16.12 -4.68
N LEU A 11 -10.49 15.91 -5.02
CA LEU A 11 -9.76 16.62 -6.08
C LEU A 11 -9.61 18.13 -5.83
N ALA A 12 -9.86 18.60 -4.61
CA ALA A 12 -9.57 19.96 -4.21
C ALA A 12 -8.07 20.09 -3.85
N PRO A 13 -7.49 21.30 -3.99
CA PRO A 13 -6.18 21.58 -3.42
C PRO A 13 -6.21 21.31 -1.91
N GLY A 14 -5.43 20.35 -1.45
CA GLY A 14 -5.41 19.90 -0.06
C GLY A 14 -4.02 19.43 0.36
N PRO A 15 -3.85 18.99 1.62
CA PRO A 15 -2.60 18.39 2.08
C PRO A 15 -2.45 17.03 1.38
N GLY A 16 -1.90 17.07 0.18
CA GLY A 16 -1.56 15.91 -0.62
C GLY A 16 -0.62 14.94 0.10
N HIS A 17 -0.33 13.81 -0.55
CA HIS A 17 0.61 12.83 0.00
C HIS A 17 1.76 12.54 -0.95
N ALA A 18 2.94 12.34 -0.37
CA ALA A 18 4.09 11.84 -1.09
C ALA A 18 3.91 10.35 -1.39
N VAL A 19 4.05 9.99 -2.65
CA VAL A 19 4.08 8.60 -3.13
C VAL A 19 5.54 8.18 -3.30
N PRO A 20 6.00 7.16 -2.57
CA PRO A 20 7.34 6.60 -2.71
C PRO A 20 7.67 6.11 -4.14
N PRO A 21 8.96 6.07 -4.54
CA PRO A 21 9.35 5.74 -5.91
C PRO A 21 8.88 4.38 -6.43
N MET A 22 8.89 3.34 -5.58
CA MET A 22 8.46 1.99 -5.95
C MET A 22 6.95 1.93 -6.24
N PHE A 23 6.14 2.63 -5.43
CA PHE A 23 4.70 2.77 -5.70
C PHE A 23 4.45 3.61 -6.95
N TRP A 24 5.19 4.71 -7.13
CA TRP A 24 5.04 5.55 -8.31
C TRP A 24 5.37 4.80 -9.60
N ALA A 25 6.44 4.00 -9.62
CA ALA A 25 6.80 3.16 -10.76
C ALA A 25 5.69 2.15 -11.07
N PHE A 26 5.15 1.48 -10.04
CA PHE A 26 4.08 0.51 -10.18
C PHE A 26 2.78 1.14 -10.70
N LEU A 27 2.38 2.30 -10.18
CA LEU A 27 1.20 3.05 -10.63
C LEU A 27 1.27 3.42 -12.12
N ASN A 28 2.46 3.69 -12.64
CA ASN A 28 2.65 4.06 -14.05
C ASN A 28 2.87 2.86 -14.99
N ALA A 29 2.80 1.62 -14.49
CA ALA A 29 2.86 0.44 -15.33
C ALA A 29 1.53 0.24 -16.07
N THR A 30 1.49 0.59 -17.37
CA THR A 30 0.29 0.49 -18.21
C THR A 30 -0.19 -0.94 -18.43
N THR A 31 0.68 -1.94 -18.20
CA THR A 31 0.33 -3.36 -18.19
C THR A 31 -0.53 -3.74 -16.99
N VAL A 32 -0.45 -3.00 -15.89
CA VAL A 32 -1.21 -3.21 -14.66
C VAL A 32 -2.42 -2.25 -14.60
N PHE A 33 -2.22 -0.99 -15.01
CA PHE A 33 -3.22 0.07 -14.97
C PHE A 33 -3.42 0.69 -16.37
N PRO A 34 -4.15 0.00 -17.28
CA PRO A 34 -4.33 0.46 -18.66
C PRO A 34 -5.14 1.76 -18.79
N GLY A 35 -5.99 2.09 -17.81
CA GLY A 35 -6.69 3.37 -17.73
C GLY A 35 -5.83 4.50 -17.14
N GLY A 36 -4.62 4.17 -16.67
CA GLY A 36 -3.73 5.08 -15.95
C GLY A 36 -4.06 5.16 -14.46
N TRP A 37 -3.05 5.48 -13.65
CA TRP A 37 -3.14 5.41 -12.19
C TRP A 37 -4.29 6.24 -11.58
N LEU A 38 -4.56 7.45 -12.10
CA LEU A 38 -5.61 8.29 -11.54
C LEU A 38 -7.00 7.70 -11.81
N HIS A 39 -7.19 7.06 -12.96
CA HIS A 39 -8.42 6.37 -13.29
C HIS A 39 -8.52 5.04 -12.54
N ASP A 40 -7.48 4.21 -12.50
CA ASP A 40 -7.60 2.83 -12.00
C ASP A 40 -7.37 2.71 -10.48
N VAL A 41 -6.54 3.58 -9.89
CA VAL A 41 -6.17 3.57 -8.46
C VAL A 41 -6.70 4.78 -7.70
N GLY A 42 -6.60 5.97 -8.31
CA GLY A 42 -7.01 7.24 -7.71
C GLY A 42 -5.95 7.85 -6.80
N LEU A 43 -6.34 8.94 -6.12
CA LEU A 43 -5.45 9.73 -5.28
C LEU A 43 -4.98 8.95 -4.04
N PRO A 44 -3.76 9.24 -3.53
CA PRO A 44 -3.35 8.73 -2.24
C PRO A 44 -4.23 9.32 -1.14
N LEU A 45 -4.57 8.51 -0.14
CA LEU A 45 -5.41 8.89 1.01
C LEU A 45 -4.60 9.01 2.31
N THR A 46 -3.37 8.48 2.33
CA THR A 46 -2.50 8.50 3.50
C THR A 46 -1.06 8.83 3.10
N PRO A 47 -0.22 9.31 4.04
CA PRO A 47 1.22 9.14 3.95
C PRO A 47 1.58 7.65 3.82
N VAL A 48 2.80 7.36 3.35
CA VAL A 48 3.35 6.00 3.46
C VAL A 48 3.58 5.69 4.94
N ALA A 49 3.15 4.51 5.36
CA ALA A 49 3.43 3.96 6.66
C ALA A 49 4.27 2.69 6.50
N GLU A 50 5.07 2.41 7.50
CA GLU A 50 5.78 1.15 7.60
C GLU A 50 5.14 0.30 8.68
N VAL A 51 4.94 -0.97 8.39
CA VAL A 51 4.28 -1.91 9.29
C VAL A 51 5.03 -3.23 9.33
N ILE A 52 4.88 -3.94 10.44
CA ILE A 52 5.42 -5.28 10.63
C ILE A 52 4.29 -6.28 10.45
N VAL A 53 4.45 -7.22 9.52
CA VAL A 53 3.43 -8.23 9.20
C VAL A 53 3.98 -9.65 9.36
N SER A 54 3.06 -10.60 9.49
CA SER A 54 3.35 -12.03 9.38
C SER A 54 2.64 -12.57 8.14
N LYS A 55 3.40 -13.12 7.18
CA LYS A 55 2.92 -13.67 5.90
C LYS A 55 3.20 -15.18 5.89
N GLY A 56 2.19 -15.99 6.26
CA GLY A 56 2.36 -17.44 6.38
C GLY A 56 3.40 -17.82 7.45
N PRO A 57 4.41 -18.66 7.14
CA PRO A 57 5.48 -19.02 8.09
C PRO A 57 6.47 -17.88 8.36
N GLU A 58 6.42 -16.80 7.58
CA GLU A 58 7.38 -15.71 7.65
C GLU A 58 6.84 -14.62 8.57
N THR A 59 7.49 -14.44 9.72
CA THR A 59 7.08 -13.47 10.76
C THR A 59 8.05 -12.30 10.80
N GLY A 60 7.55 -11.11 11.14
CA GLY A 60 8.40 -9.94 11.38
C GLY A 60 8.85 -9.22 10.10
N ARG A 61 8.15 -9.41 8.99
CA ARG A 61 8.47 -8.73 7.73
C ARG A 61 8.08 -7.25 7.83
N ARG A 62 9.04 -6.37 7.52
CA ARG A 62 8.87 -4.92 7.51
C ARG A 62 8.47 -4.48 6.11
N ILE A 63 7.24 -4.03 5.94
CA ILE A 63 6.67 -3.65 4.65
C ILE A 63 6.23 -2.18 4.66
N LEU A 64 6.17 -1.56 3.49
CA LEU A 64 5.56 -0.24 3.32
C LEU A 64 4.10 -0.41 2.88
N VAL A 65 3.23 0.49 3.33
CA VAL A 65 1.80 0.50 3.01
C VAL A 65 1.37 1.93 2.73
N GLN A 66 0.57 2.13 1.67
CA GLN A 66 -0.10 3.39 1.40
C GLN A 66 -1.50 3.13 0.84
N ALA A 67 -2.49 3.81 1.40
CA ALA A 67 -3.87 3.72 0.92
C ALA A 67 -4.11 4.70 -0.23
N PHE A 68 -4.85 4.25 -1.23
CA PHE A 68 -5.36 5.04 -2.34
C PHE A 68 -6.89 4.89 -2.41
N GLN A 69 -7.56 5.72 -3.20
CA GLN A 69 -9.02 5.73 -3.29
C GLN A 69 -9.64 4.37 -3.64
N ARG A 70 -8.95 3.51 -4.43
CA ARG A 70 -9.50 2.25 -4.94
C ARG A 70 -8.74 1.00 -4.52
N THR A 71 -7.55 1.13 -3.92
CA THR A 71 -6.74 0.00 -3.47
C THR A 71 -5.75 0.44 -2.40
N ILE A 72 -5.13 -0.52 -1.72
CA ILE A 72 -3.96 -0.31 -0.87
C ILE A 72 -2.76 -0.87 -1.61
N LEU A 73 -1.68 -0.10 -1.71
CA LEU A 73 -0.40 -0.64 -2.20
C LEU A 73 0.46 -1.05 -1.02
N THR A 74 1.04 -2.25 -1.13
CA THR A 74 2.05 -2.75 -0.20
C THR A 74 3.36 -2.99 -0.90
N PHE A 75 4.49 -2.70 -0.24
CA PHE A 75 5.81 -3.03 -0.73
C PHE A 75 6.55 -3.92 0.28
N ASP A 76 6.93 -5.13 -0.16
CA ASP A 76 7.75 -6.06 0.60
C ASP A 76 9.11 -6.27 -0.11
N PRO A 77 10.22 -5.76 0.45
CA PRO A 77 11.52 -5.89 -0.18
C PRO A 77 12.03 -7.35 -0.26
N LEU A 78 11.44 -8.26 0.52
CA LEU A 78 11.82 -9.68 0.56
C LEU A 78 11.02 -10.53 -0.43
N ASN A 79 10.01 -9.98 -1.12
CA ASN A 79 9.40 -10.64 -2.26
C ASN A 79 10.37 -10.66 -3.46
N PRO A 80 10.21 -11.60 -4.43
CA PRO A 80 10.95 -11.53 -5.69
C PRO A 80 10.69 -10.20 -6.40
N SER A 81 11.68 -9.69 -7.16
CA SER A 81 11.68 -8.34 -7.75
C SER A 81 10.37 -7.96 -8.43
N ASP A 82 9.78 -8.90 -9.16
CA ASP A 82 8.58 -8.66 -9.98
C ASP A 82 7.28 -8.63 -9.16
N TYR A 83 7.36 -8.99 -7.87
CA TYR A 83 6.24 -9.09 -6.93
C TYR A 83 6.47 -8.26 -5.66
N GLN A 84 7.41 -7.32 -5.67
CA GLN A 84 7.68 -6.49 -4.50
C GLN A 84 6.57 -5.50 -4.20
N VAL A 85 5.81 -5.06 -5.21
CA VAL A 85 4.64 -4.18 -5.03
C VAL A 85 3.38 -4.96 -5.36
N GLU A 86 2.40 -4.93 -4.46
CA GLU A 86 1.14 -5.67 -4.60
C GLU A 86 -0.05 -4.73 -4.34
N CYS A 87 -1.16 -4.95 -5.06
CA CYS A 87 -2.46 -4.37 -4.73
C CYS A 87 -3.15 -5.25 -3.68
N ALA A 88 -3.27 -4.75 -2.45
CA ALA A 88 -4.02 -5.41 -1.41
C ALA A 88 -5.51 -5.01 -1.50
N ASN A 89 -6.38 -5.99 -1.72
CA ASN A 89 -7.83 -5.81 -1.57
C ASN A 89 -8.18 -5.76 -0.08
N VAL A 90 -8.94 -4.73 0.32
CA VAL A 90 -9.28 -4.35 1.71
C VAL A 90 -9.96 -5.48 2.55
N GLY A 91 -10.33 -6.63 1.97
CA GLY A 91 -11.12 -7.66 2.65
C GLY A 91 -10.36 -8.83 3.30
N THR A 92 -9.21 -9.27 2.75
CA THR A 92 -8.70 -10.63 3.08
C THR A 92 -7.42 -10.63 3.94
N ASP A 93 -6.49 -9.69 3.72
CA ASP A 93 -5.20 -9.71 4.42
C ASP A 93 -5.19 -8.92 5.73
N PHE A 94 -6.05 -7.92 5.89
CA PHE A 94 -6.17 -7.17 7.14
C PHE A 94 -6.74 -8.04 8.27
N VAL A 95 -7.71 -8.90 7.96
CA VAL A 95 -8.32 -9.82 8.94
C VAL A 95 -7.39 -10.96 9.32
N ARG A 96 -6.47 -11.39 8.43
CA ARG A 96 -5.53 -12.47 8.73
C ARG A 96 -4.28 -12.02 9.49
N SER A 97 -3.97 -10.72 9.52
CA SER A 97 -2.87 -10.15 10.32
C SER A 97 -3.29 -9.75 11.74
N GLY A 98 -4.59 -9.80 12.07
CA GLY A 98 -5.11 -9.61 13.43
C GLY A 98 -5.05 -10.89 14.27
N GLY A 99 -3.86 -11.47 14.44
CA GLY A 99 -3.63 -12.51 15.43
C GLY A 99 -3.88 -11.96 16.83
N VAL A 100 -5.05 -12.29 17.39
CA VAL A 100 -5.41 -12.03 18.79
C VAL A 100 -4.32 -12.62 19.69
N GLU A 101 -3.47 -11.76 20.27
CA GLU A 101 -2.73 -12.11 21.47
C GLU A 101 -3.70 -11.99 22.66
N ARG A 102 -4.48 -13.05 22.90
CA ARG A 102 -5.03 -13.28 24.24
C ARG A 102 -3.85 -13.57 25.14
N ARG A 103 -3.40 -12.57 25.88
CA ARG A 103 -2.53 -12.79 27.04
C ARG A 103 -3.27 -13.68 28.03
N ALA A 104 -2.70 -14.85 28.27
CA ALA A 104 -2.96 -15.64 29.45
C ALA A 104 -2.60 -14.81 30.69
N GLY A 105 -3.49 -14.80 31.67
CA GLY A 105 -3.26 -14.25 33.00
C GLY A 105 -3.89 -15.19 34.02
N SER A 106 -2.99 -15.89 34.73
CA SER A 106 -3.09 -16.69 35.97
C SER A 106 -4.39 -17.36 36.37
#